data_AF-A0A162SJN5-F1
#
_entry.id   AF-A0A162SJN5-F1
#
_cell.length_a   1.000
_cell.length_b   1.000
_cell.length_c   1.000
_cell.angle_alpha   90.00
_cell.angle_beta   90.00
_cell.angle_gamma   90.00
#
_symmetry.space_group_name_H-M   'P 1'
#
loop_
_entity.id
_entity.type
_entity.pdbx_description
1 polymer ?
#
loop_
_entity_poly.entity_id
_entity_poly.type
_entity_poly.pdbx_seq_one_letter_code
_entity_poly.pdbx_strand_id
1 'polypeptide(L)'
;MNNETILKPIKNGDDGSYYIDLRIITENNEKITSKQVLLPFFHNTVFKELEITCDHIPPWFGMELKQLNLQFYSEPIEETGFKVKVYPIDYQI
;
A
#
# COMPACT_ATOMS: atom_id res chain seq x y z
N MET A 1 -4.60 12.73 -23.05
CA MET A 1 -4.08 11.68 -22.16
C MET A 1 -5.18 11.42 -21.16
N ASN A 2 -5.67 10.19 -21.07
CA ASN A 2 -6.76 9.86 -20.15
C ASN A 2 -6.15 9.75 -18.75
N ASN A 3 -6.42 10.74 -17.91
CA ASN A 3 -5.91 10.83 -16.55
C ASN A 3 -6.73 9.88 -15.65
N GLU A 4 -6.71 8.58 -15.96
CA GLU A 4 -7.29 7.57 -15.08
C GLU A 4 -6.48 7.61 -13.78
N THR A 5 -7.05 8.25 -12.75
CA THR A 5 -6.48 8.30 -11.41
C THR A 5 -6.26 6.85 -10.97
N ILE A 6 -5.00 6.40 -10.93
CA ILE A 6 -4.67 5.03 -10.55
C ILE A 6 -4.85 4.93 -9.03
N LEU A 7 -6.06 4.60 -8.61
CA LEU A 7 -6.47 4.45 -7.21
C LEU A 7 -6.27 3.02 -6.69
N LYS A 8 -5.38 2.24 -7.31
CA LYS A 8 -5.16 0.84 -6.96
C LYS A 8 -3.69 0.47 -7.07
N PRO A 9 -3.21 -0.49 -6.27
CA PRO A 9 -1.87 -1.02 -6.44
C PRO A 9 -1.61 -1.58 -7.84
N ILE A 10 -0.41 -1.31 -8.35
CA ILE A 10 0.07 -1.70 -9.67
C ILE A 10 0.98 -2.91 -9.51
N LYS A 11 0.83 -3.92 -10.38
CA LYS A 11 1.72 -5.09 -10.40
C LYS A 11 3.15 -4.68 -10.77
N ASN A 12 4.13 -5.20 -10.05
CA ASN A 12 5.54 -5.10 -10.37
C ASN A 12 6.05 -6.44 -10.91
N GLY A 13 5.74 -6.73 -12.18
CA GLY A 13 6.03 -8.03 -12.80
C GLY A 13 5.05 -9.13 -12.41
N ASP A 14 5.50 -10.38 -12.48
CA ASP A 14 4.67 -11.59 -12.35
C ASP A 14 4.94 -12.41 -11.07
N ASP A 15 5.73 -11.88 -10.13
CA ASP A 15 6.13 -12.57 -8.89
C ASP A 15 5.20 -12.30 -7.68
N GLY A 16 4.09 -11.60 -7.92
CA GLY A 16 3.15 -11.20 -6.88
C GLY A 16 3.58 -9.96 -6.09
N SER A 17 4.58 -9.21 -6.56
CA SER A 17 4.96 -7.91 -6.02
C SER A 17 4.08 -6.80 -6.61
N TYR A 18 3.73 -5.81 -5.78
CA TYR A 18 2.92 -4.66 -6.17
C TYR A 18 3.49 -3.37 -5.59
N TYR A 19 3.14 -2.22 -6.18
CA TYR A 19 3.48 -0.91 -5.63
C TYR A 19 2.34 0.10 -5.77
N ILE A 20 2.33 1.10 -4.89
CA ILE A 20 1.44 2.26 -4.97
C ILE A 20 2.08 3.50 -4.33
N ASP A 21 1.90 4.67 -4.95
CA ASP A 21 2.25 5.96 -4.35
C ASP A 21 0.98 6.67 -3.89
N LEU A 22 0.75 6.70 -2.58
CA LEU A 22 -0.41 7.35 -1.98
C LEU A 22 -0.31 8.88 -2.03
N ARG A 23 0.90 9.46 -2.15
CA ARG A 23 1.11 10.92 -2.17
C ARG A 23 0.37 11.54 -3.35
N ILE A 24 0.51 10.91 -4.52
CA ILE A 24 -0.14 11.31 -5.78
C ILE A 24 -1.68 11.21 -5.67
N ILE A 25 -2.18 10.24 -4.90
CA ILE A 25 -3.62 9.99 -4.76
C ILE A 25 -4.28 11.05 -3.86
N THR A 26 -3.64 11.39 -2.74
CA THR A 26 -4.14 12.40 -1.81
C THR A 26 -4.02 13.81 -2.35
N GLU A 27 -2.99 14.12 -3.14
CA GLU A 27 -2.81 15.44 -3.79
C GLU A 27 -3.92 15.77 -4.79
N ASN A 28 -4.49 14.77 -5.46
CA ASN A 28 -5.48 14.95 -6.52
C ASN A 28 -6.94 14.81 -6.03
N ASN A 29 -7.19 14.34 -4.80
CA ASN A 29 -8.54 14.09 -4.31
C ASN A 29 -8.64 14.00 -2.78
N GLU A 30 -8.94 15.12 -2.11
CA GLU A 30 -9.05 15.20 -0.62
C GLU A 30 -10.11 14.26 -0.01
N LYS A 31 -11.00 13.67 -0.82
CA LYS A 31 -12.07 12.76 -0.34
C LYS A 31 -11.66 11.30 -0.27
N ILE A 32 -10.50 10.93 -0.83
CA ILE A 32 -10.07 9.53 -0.92
C ILE A 32 -9.00 9.26 0.14
N THR A 33 -9.30 8.32 1.04
CA THR A 33 -8.38 7.94 2.11
C THR A 33 -7.51 6.74 1.72
N SER A 34 -6.33 6.61 2.33
CA SER A 34 -5.46 5.44 2.19
C SER A 34 -6.20 4.12 2.50
N LYS A 35 -7.13 4.13 3.46
CA LYS A 35 -7.95 2.96 3.81
C LYS A 35 -8.88 2.53 2.68
N GLN A 36 -9.52 3.47 1.99
CA GLN A 36 -10.40 3.16 0.86
C GLN A 36 -9.63 2.58 -0.34
N VAL A 37 -8.38 2.99 -0.52
CA VAL A 37 -7.51 2.53 -1.60
C VAL A 37 -6.94 1.14 -1.31
N LEU A 38 -6.40 0.95 -0.09
CA LEU A 38 -5.59 -0.22 0.24
C LEU A 38 -6.43 -1.41 0.75
N LEU A 39 -7.50 -1.15 1.51
CA LEU A 39 -8.28 -2.24 2.12
C LEU A 39 -8.89 -3.19 1.07
N PRO A 40 -9.49 -2.70 -0.04
CA PRO A 40 -9.97 -3.61 -1.09
C PRO A 40 -8.87 -4.49 -1.69
N PHE A 41 -7.64 -3.97 -1.81
CA PHE A 41 -6.52 -4.75 -2.31
C PHE A 41 -6.15 -5.88 -1.34
N PHE A 42 -5.99 -5.56 -0.05
CA PHE A 42 -5.62 -6.53 0.97
C PHE A 42 -6.64 -7.67 1.14
N HIS A 43 -7.92 -7.38 0.93
CA HIS A 43 -8.97 -8.40 1.04
C HIS A 43 -9.11 -9.28 -0.21
N ASN A 44 -8.87 -8.72 -1.40
CA ASN A 44 -9.27 -9.37 -2.66
C ASN A 44 -8.09 -9.81 -3.53
N THR A 45 -6.86 -9.53 -3.13
CA THR A 45 -5.68 -9.83 -3.94
C THR A 45 -4.78 -10.80 -3.20
N VAL A 46 -4.34 -11.85 -3.89
CA VAL A 46 -3.21 -12.66 -3.44
C VAL A 46 -1.94 -11.96 -3.91
N PHE A 47 -1.08 -11.60 -2.95
CA PHE A 47 0.16 -10.88 -3.19
C PHE A 47 1.27 -11.40 -2.26
N LYS A 48 2.51 -11.19 -2.68
CA LYS A 48 3.72 -11.49 -1.91
C LYS A 48 4.18 -10.26 -1.12
N GLU A 49 4.21 -9.11 -1.78
CA GLU A 49 4.62 -7.83 -1.19
C GLU A 49 3.83 -6.69 -1.85
N LEU A 50 3.44 -5.70 -1.04
CA LEU A 50 2.99 -4.40 -1.51
C LEU A 50 3.93 -3.33 -0.96
N GLU A 51 4.61 -2.61 -1.85
CA GLU A 51 5.37 -1.40 -1.53
C GLU A 51 4.46 -0.17 -1.62
N ILE A 52 4.47 0.66 -0.59
CA ILE A 52 3.59 1.82 -0.44
C ILE A 52 4.47 3.02 -0.13
N THR A 53 4.33 4.08 -0.93
CA THR A 53 4.94 5.38 -0.62
C THR A 53 3.87 6.32 -0.06
N CYS A 54 4.13 6.94 1.09
CA CYS A 54 3.18 7.82 1.77
C CYS A 54 3.86 8.88 2.65
N ASP A 55 3.26 10.07 2.80
CA ASP A 55 3.81 11.14 3.66
C ASP A 55 3.80 10.75 5.15
N HIS A 56 2.87 9.89 5.53
CA HIS A 56 2.73 9.35 6.88
C HIS A 56 2.24 7.91 6.82
N ILE A 57 2.74 7.08 7.74
CA ILE A 57 2.26 5.70 7.89
C ILE A 57 0.79 5.75 8.32
N PRO A 58 -0.14 5.07 7.62
CA PRO A 58 -1.55 5.14 7.98
C PRO A 58 -1.80 4.56 9.38
N PRO A 59 -2.52 5.27 10.28
CA PRO A 59 -2.63 4.89 11.70
C PRO A 59 -3.38 3.58 11.93
N TRP A 60 -4.18 3.16 10.95
CA TRP A 60 -4.96 1.92 11.00
C TRP A 60 -4.12 0.67 10.66
N PHE A 61 -2.87 0.81 10.19
CA PHE A 61 -2.06 -0.34 9.78
C PHE A 61 -1.88 -1.37 10.88
N GLY A 62 -1.61 -0.94 12.12
CA GLY A 62 -1.26 -1.86 13.21
C GLY A 62 -2.30 -2.93 13.49
N MET A 63 -3.55 -2.53 13.77
CA MET A 63 -4.60 -3.48 14.16
C MET A 63 -5.21 -4.18 12.94
N GLU A 64 -5.51 -3.44 11.87
CA GLU A 64 -6.19 -3.98 10.70
C GLU A 64 -5.31 -4.95 9.91
N LEU A 65 -4.02 -4.64 9.69
CA LEU A 65 -3.14 -5.59 8.98
C LEU A 65 -2.99 -6.88 9.78
N LYS A 66 -2.87 -6.79 11.11
CA LYS A 66 -2.81 -7.96 11.98
C LYS A 66 -4.08 -8.82 11.88
N GLN A 67 -5.27 -8.22 11.79
CA GLN A 67 -6.52 -8.95 11.57
C GLN A 67 -6.57 -9.66 10.22
N LEU A 68 -5.85 -9.17 9.22
CA LEU A 68 -5.72 -9.76 7.89
C LEU A 68 -4.55 -10.74 7.76
N ASN A 69 -3.87 -11.07 8.87
CA ASN A 69 -2.64 -11.87 8.90
C ASN A 69 -1.52 -11.27 8.01
N LEU A 70 -1.45 -9.94 7.98
CA LEU A 70 -0.44 -9.15 7.30
C LEU A 70 0.45 -8.47 8.33
N GLN A 71 1.71 -8.23 7.95
CA GLN A 71 2.66 -7.44 8.69
C GLN A 71 3.25 -6.35 7.79
N PHE A 72 3.87 -5.35 8.41
CA PHE A 72 4.53 -4.29 7.66
C PHE A 72 5.86 -3.87 8.29
N TYR A 73 6.75 -3.39 7.43
CA TYR A 73 7.97 -2.68 7.80
C TYR A 73 7.95 -1.31 7.12
N SER A 74 8.50 -0.30 7.77
CA SER A 74 8.57 1.06 7.23
C SER A 74 9.96 1.66 7.41
N GLU A 75 10.43 2.36 6.39
CA GLU A 75 11.66 3.15 6.43
C GLU A 75 11.39 4.59 5.94
N PRO A 76 12.05 5.60 6.53
CA PRO A 76 12.03 6.95 5.96
C PRO A 76 12.75 6.95 4.61
N ILE A 77 12.29 7.77 3.67
CA ILE A 77 12.95 7.97 2.37
C ILE A 77 13.60 9.36 2.30
N GLU A 78 14.49 9.58 1.33
CA GLU A 78 15.23 10.85 1.19
C GLU A 78 14.31 12.05 0.89
N GLU A 79 13.22 11.81 0.17
CA GLU A 79 12.11 12.75 0.05
C GLU A 79 11.22 12.67 1.30
N THR A 80 10.58 13.76 1.70
CA THR A 80 9.69 13.74 2.87
C THR A 80 8.66 12.60 2.76
N GLY A 81 8.66 11.68 3.72
CA GLY A 81 7.70 10.57 3.78
C GLY A 81 8.32 9.24 4.19
N PHE A 82 7.59 8.17 3.89
CA PHE A 82 7.91 6.80 4.25
C PHE A 82 7.70 5.86 3.07
N LYS A 83 8.58 4.87 2.98
CA LYS A 83 8.36 3.65 2.21
C LYS A 83 7.90 2.56 3.17
N VAL A 84 6.76 1.96 2.90
CA VAL A 84 6.16 0.91 3.72
C VAL A 84 6.01 -0.34 2.88
N LYS A 85 6.50 -1.47 3.40
CA LYS A 85 6.35 -2.79 2.78
C LYS A 85 5.37 -3.60 3.59
N VAL A 86 4.31 -4.09 2.95
CA VAL A 86 3.28 -4.94 3.55
C VAL A 86 3.38 -6.33 2.94
N TYR A 87 3.34 -7.38 3.76
CA TYR A 87 3.46 -8.77 3.32
C TYR A 87 2.71 -9.73 4.25
N PRO A 88 2.23 -10.89 3.76
CA PRO A 88 1.62 -11.91 4.60
C PRO A 88 2.56 -12.45 5.68
N ILE A 89 2.04 -12.73 6.87
CA ILE A 89 2.82 -13.27 7.99
C ILE A 89 3.32 -14.70 7.71
N ASP A 90 2.54 -15.47 6.95
CA ASP A 90 2.82 -16.90 6.68
C ASP A 90 3.73 -17.15 5.48
N TYR A 91 4.36 -16.11 4.90
CA TYR A 91 5.31 -16.29 3.80
C TYR A 91 6.65 -16.84 4.34
N GLN A 92 6.64 -18.08 4.82
CA GLN A 92 7.82 -18.85 5.16
C GLN A 92 8.38 -19.49 3.88
N ILE A 93 9.66 -19.21 3.63
CA ILE A 93 10.50 -19.87 2.63
C ILE A 93 10.83 -21.29 3.10
#